data_AF-A0A976GTD1-F1
#
_entry.id   AF-A0A976GTD1-F1
#
_cell.length_a   1.000
_cell.length_b   1.000
_cell.length_c   1.000
_cell.angle_alpha   90.00
_cell.angle_beta   90.00
_cell.angle_gamma   90.00
#
_symmetry.space_group_name_H-M   'P 1'
#
loop_
_entity.id
_entity.type
_entity.pdbx_description
1 polymer ?
#
loop_
_entity_poly.entity_id
_entity_poly.type
_entity_poly.pdbx_seq_one_letter_code
_entity_poly.pdbx_strand_id
1 'polypeptide(L)'
;MKKNIIVLCILLSNILFWNCSGNLENENTQGENNQLVGSKGAPLEMILVMNPKYLNDTLGKAVKQALMAPTAVLPQDEPYFNVIKTHPEGLGKFLRGHNNLMFLVDMSDKTVIGDMLTKMFTKETLEKAIKDKPIVSLTQKNKYANGQHILYLIARNYGNATRH
;
A
#
# COMPACT_ATOMS: atom_id res chain seq x y z
N MET A 1 -53.86 -38.96 21.13
CA MET A 1 -52.90 -37.96 21.66
C MET A 1 -51.46 -38.19 21.19
N LYS A 2 -50.95 -39.44 21.11
CA LYS A 2 -49.56 -39.73 20.68
C LYS A 2 -49.24 -39.37 19.22
N LYS A 3 -50.23 -39.46 18.30
CA LYS A 3 -50.04 -39.13 16.87
C LYS A 3 -49.84 -37.64 16.60
N ASN A 4 -50.45 -36.76 17.42
CA ASN A 4 -50.34 -35.31 17.26
C ASN A 4 -49.04 -34.76 17.84
N ILE A 5 -48.46 -35.45 18.83
CA ILE A 5 -47.13 -35.14 19.38
C ILE A 5 -46.01 -35.46 18.39
N ILE A 6 -46.14 -36.55 17.62
CA ILE A 6 -45.14 -36.91 16.60
C ILE A 6 -45.14 -35.90 15.45
N VAL A 7 -46.32 -35.43 15.02
CA VAL A 7 -46.44 -34.39 13.98
C VAL A 7 -45.86 -33.04 14.44
N LEU A 8 -46.05 -32.68 15.72
CA LEU A 8 -45.48 -31.47 16.30
C LEU A 8 -43.94 -31.51 16.37
N CYS A 9 -43.35 -32.67 16.66
CA CYS A 9 -41.88 -32.83 16.67
C CYS A 9 -41.25 -32.77 15.27
N ILE A 10 -41.96 -33.23 14.22
CA ILE A 10 -41.48 -33.16 12.83
C ILE A 10 -41.58 -31.74 12.26
N LEU A 11 -42.54 -30.94 12.74
CA LEU A 11 -42.65 -29.53 12.34
C LEU A 11 -41.57 -28.65 13.02
N LEU A 12 -41.22 -28.94 14.28
CA LEU A 12 -40.17 -28.19 14.99
C LEU A 12 -38.74 -28.49 14.51
N SER A 13 -38.48 -29.68 13.94
CA SER A 13 -37.13 -30.06 13.50
C SER A 13 -36.68 -29.35 12.21
N ASN A 14 -37.60 -28.78 11.42
CA ASN A 14 -37.27 -28.06 10.18
C ASN A 14 -36.83 -26.60 10.42
N ILE A 15 -37.02 -26.06 11.62
CA ILE A 15 -36.62 -24.68 11.97
C ILE A 15 -35.12 -24.61 12.36
N LEU A 16 -34.48 -25.76 12.63
CA LEU A 16 -33.09 -25.84 13.07
C LEU A 16 -32.06 -26.07 11.94
N PHE A 17 -32.50 -26.16 10.67
CA PHE A 17 -31.62 -26.41 9.53
C PHE A 17 -31.46 -25.23 8.55
N TRP A 18 -31.99 -24.05 8.86
CA TRP A 18 -31.67 -22.82 8.14
C TRP A 18 -30.68 -21.96 8.92
N ASN A 19 -29.45 -22.45 9.02
CA ASN A 19 -28.29 -21.58 9.15
C ASN A 19 -27.22 -22.04 8.18
N CYS A 20 -27.44 -21.68 6.91
CA CYS A 20 -26.45 -21.77 5.86
C CYS A 20 -26.18 -20.34 5.38
N SER A 21 -25.32 -19.62 6.10
CA SER A 21 -24.53 -18.54 5.51
C SER A 21 -23.21 -19.14 5.07
N GLY A 22 -23.25 -19.87 3.96
CA GLY A 22 -22.05 -20.23 3.23
C GLY A 22 -21.46 -18.97 2.60
N ASN A 23 -20.42 -18.42 3.22
CA ASN A 23 -19.32 -17.80 2.51
C ASN A 23 -18.04 -18.41 3.08
N LEU A 24 -17.46 -19.31 2.30
CA LEU A 24 -16.11 -19.81 2.47
C LEU A 24 -15.15 -18.69 2.03
N GLU A 25 -14.65 -17.92 2.99
CA GLU A 25 -13.32 -17.32 2.88
C GLU A 25 -12.51 -17.78 4.10
N ASN A 26 -11.31 -18.27 3.83
CA ASN A 26 -10.35 -18.78 4.82
C ASN A 26 -9.98 -17.66 5.83
N GLU A 27 -10.72 -17.57 6.92
CA GLU A 27 -10.28 -16.87 8.12
C GLU A 27 -9.38 -17.80 8.94
N ASN A 28 -8.07 -17.64 8.75
CA ASN A 28 -7.11 -17.97 9.78
C ASN A 28 -7.43 -17.08 10.99
N THR A 29 -8.08 -17.66 12.01
CA THR A 29 -8.37 -16.98 13.26
C THR A 29 -7.07 -16.80 14.04
N GLN A 30 -6.39 -15.68 13.83
CA GLN A 30 -5.48 -15.09 14.80
C GLN A 30 -6.25 -14.05 15.59
N GLY A 31 -6.39 -14.30 16.89
CA GLY A 31 -7.00 -13.37 17.83
C GLY A 31 -6.19 -12.07 18.01
N GLU A 32 -6.89 -11.09 18.59
CA GLU A 32 -6.43 -9.81 19.14
C GLU A 32 -6.18 -8.64 18.17
N ASN A 33 -7.19 -7.75 18.10
CA ASN A 33 -7.10 -6.29 18.06
C ASN A 33 -5.93 -5.68 17.27
N ASN A 34 -6.07 -5.59 15.94
CA ASN A 34 -5.29 -4.62 15.17
C ASN A 34 -6.20 -3.83 14.25
N GLN A 35 -7.19 -3.16 14.83
CA GLN A 35 -7.95 -2.17 14.10
C GLN A 35 -6.98 -1.05 13.72
N LEU A 36 -6.55 -1.04 12.46
CA LEU A 36 -5.68 0.00 11.94
C LEU A 36 -6.30 1.35 12.25
N VAL A 37 -5.53 2.22 12.91
CA VAL A 37 -5.96 3.59 13.16
C VAL A 37 -6.10 4.29 11.80
N GLY A 38 -7.10 5.16 11.66
CA GLY A 38 -7.24 5.99 10.46
C GLY A 38 -6.02 6.89 10.26
N SER A 39 -5.55 7.02 9.03
CA SER A 39 -4.52 8.00 8.70
C SER A 39 -5.07 9.43 8.86
N LYS A 40 -4.19 10.36 9.21
CA LYS A 40 -4.54 11.76 9.52
C LYS A 40 -3.84 12.74 8.57
N GLY A 41 -3.45 12.28 7.39
CA GLY A 41 -2.64 13.07 6.45
C GLY A 41 -3.43 14.26 5.91
N ALA A 42 -2.71 15.33 5.58
CA ALA A 42 -3.33 16.51 4.99
C ALA A 42 -3.81 16.21 3.54
N PRO A 43 -4.84 16.92 3.05
CA PRO A 43 -5.19 16.90 1.64
C PRO A 43 -3.98 17.25 0.77
N LEU A 44 -3.84 16.59 -0.38
CA LEU A 44 -2.73 16.79 -1.33
C LEU A 44 -1.33 16.56 -0.73
N GLU A 45 -1.20 15.87 0.41
CA GLU A 45 0.10 15.49 0.95
C GLU A 45 0.61 14.20 0.28
N MET A 46 1.88 14.17 -0.10
CA MET A 46 2.57 12.95 -0.50
C MET A 46 3.88 12.77 0.27
N ILE A 47 4.01 11.62 0.93
CA ILE A 47 5.25 11.24 1.59
C ILE A 47 6.14 10.49 0.61
N LEU A 48 7.26 11.09 0.25
CA LEU A 48 8.28 10.46 -0.58
C LEU A 48 9.31 9.75 0.29
N VAL A 49 9.33 8.42 0.19
CA VAL A 49 10.29 7.53 0.85
C VAL A 49 11.29 7.04 -0.18
N MET A 50 12.56 7.37 0.00
CA MET A 50 13.64 6.91 -0.89
C MET A 50 14.97 6.89 -0.15
N ASN A 51 15.99 6.26 -0.74
CA ASN A 51 17.35 6.38 -0.20
C ASN A 51 17.80 7.86 -0.21
N PRO A 52 18.24 8.42 0.93
CA PRO A 52 18.68 9.82 1.03
C PRO A 52 19.71 10.24 -0.01
N LYS A 53 20.57 9.31 -0.46
CA LYS A 53 21.58 9.59 -1.49
C LYS A 53 20.98 10.05 -2.82
N TYR A 54 19.74 9.65 -3.12
CA TYR A 54 19.01 10.04 -4.33
C TYR A 54 18.14 11.28 -4.14
N LEU A 55 17.96 11.74 -2.91
CA LEU A 55 16.95 12.75 -2.54
C LEU A 55 17.19 14.11 -3.17
N ASN A 56 18.47 14.48 -3.30
CA ASN A 56 18.92 15.74 -3.87
C ASN A 56 19.60 15.57 -5.24
N ASP A 57 19.68 14.32 -5.72
CA ASP A 57 20.14 14.00 -7.06
C ASP A 57 19.01 14.20 -8.10
N THR A 58 19.35 14.00 -9.37
CA THR A 58 18.49 14.09 -10.54
C THR A 58 17.19 13.31 -10.38
N LEU A 59 17.22 12.09 -9.81
CA LEU A 59 16.01 11.31 -9.53
C LEU A 59 15.04 12.03 -8.59
N GLY A 60 15.54 12.38 -7.40
CA GLY A 60 14.71 12.98 -6.36
C GLY A 60 14.17 14.33 -6.79
N LYS A 61 14.94 15.08 -7.59
CA LYS A 61 14.49 16.33 -8.22
C LYS A 61 13.41 16.09 -9.28
N ALA A 62 13.61 15.15 -10.20
CA ALA A 62 12.65 14.85 -11.26
C ALA A 62 11.32 14.35 -10.70
N VAL A 63 11.35 13.43 -9.73
CA VAL A 63 10.13 12.94 -9.07
C VAL A 63 9.44 14.06 -8.32
N LYS A 64 10.18 14.89 -7.57
CA LYS A 64 9.60 16.06 -6.89
C LYS A 64 8.94 17.01 -7.89
N GLN A 65 9.61 17.30 -9.00
CA GLN A 65 9.08 18.19 -10.04
C GLN A 65 7.79 17.63 -10.66
N ALA A 66 7.75 16.33 -10.95
CA ALA A 66 6.55 15.69 -11.50
C ALA A 66 5.37 15.75 -10.51
N LEU A 67 5.64 15.52 -9.22
CA LEU A 67 4.61 15.55 -8.17
C LEU A 67 4.16 16.97 -7.79
N MET A 68 5.02 17.97 -7.96
CA MET A 68 4.73 19.37 -7.65
C MET A 68 4.37 20.19 -8.89
N ALA A 69 4.21 19.56 -10.05
CA ALA A 69 3.81 20.26 -11.26
C ALA A 69 2.47 20.98 -11.04
N PRO A 70 2.31 22.20 -11.57
CA PRO A 70 1.09 22.96 -11.39
C PRO A 70 -0.09 22.28 -12.07
N THR A 71 -1.25 22.32 -11.42
CA THR A 71 -2.51 21.91 -12.03
C THR A 71 -3.00 23.01 -12.95
N ALA A 72 -3.00 22.75 -14.26
CA ALA A 72 -3.29 23.75 -15.31
C ALA A 72 -4.77 24.20 -15.39
N VAL A 73 -5.58 23.93 -14.36
CA VAL A 73 -7.05 24.07 -14.40
C VAL A 73 -7.55 25.30 -13.65
N LEU A 74 -6.73 25.90 -12.77
CA LEU A 74 -7.08 27.10 -11.99
C LEU A 74 -6.13 28.27 -12.31
N PRO A 75 -6.59 29.54 -12.22
CA PRO A 75 -5.72 30.71 -12.42
C PRO A 75 -4.66 30.86 -11.32
N GLN A 76 -4.79 30.12 -10.21
CA GLN A 76 -3.81 30.02 -9.15
C GLN A 76 -3.01 28.72 -9.33
N ASP A 77 -1.69 28.84 -9.41
CA ASP A 77 -0.78 27.69 -9.51
C ASP A 77 -0.79 26.87 -8.21
N GLU A 78 -1.53 25.75 -8.20
CA GLU A 78 -1.50 24.76 -7.12
C GLU A 78 -0.76 23.49 -7.57
N PRO A 79 0.23 23.00 -6.79
CA PRO A 79 0.92 21.76 -7.11
C PRO A 79 -0.02 20.56 -6.93
N TYR A 80 0.17 19.48 -7.71
CA TYR A 80 -0.58 18.24 -7.50
C TYR A 80 -0.41 17.68 -6.07
N PHE A 81 0.78 17.79 -5.49
CA PHE A 81 1.05 17.38 -4.12
C PHE A 81 2.03 18.32 -3.39
N ASN A 82 1.83 18.46 -2.09
CA ASN A 82 2.87 18.87 -1.15
C ASN A 82 3.73 17.65 -0.77
N VAL A 83 4.98 17.64 -1.24
CA VAL A 83 5.89 16.50 -1.10
C VAL A 83 6.74 16.62 0.17
N ILE A 84 6.51 15.75 1.15
CA ILE A 84 7.34 15.62 2.35
C ILE A 84 8.33 14.49 2.15
N LYS A 85 9.61 14.83 2.25
CA LYS A 85 10.73 13.90 2.11
C LYS A 85 11.04 13.26 3.46
N THR A 86 11.06 11.93 3.53
CA THR A 86 11.40 11.22 4.76
C THR A 86 12.46 10.15 4.54
N HIS A 87 13.24 9.88 5.58
CA HIS A 87 14.22 8.80 5.58
C HIS A 87 13.52 7.46 5.83
N PRO A 88 14.02 6.34 5.28
CA PRO A 88 13.40 5.04 5.50
C PRO A 88 13.52 4.49 6.92
N GLU A 89 14.35 5.11 7.77
CA GLU A 89 14.55 4.73 9.15
C GLU A 89 13.44 5.31 10.05
N GLY A 90 12.90 4.51 10.98
CA GLY A 90 11.88 4.97 11.93
C GLY A 90 10.45 5.13 11.35
N LEU A 91 10.20 4.65 10.14
CA LEU A 91 8.96 4.84 9.38
C LEU A 91 7.68 4.36 10.08
N GLY A 92 7.73 3.34 10.94
CA GLY A 92 6.54 2.61 11.39
C GLY A 92 5.44 3.49 12.00
N LYS A 93 5.79 4.42 12.91
CA LYS A 93 4.81 5.35 13.51
C LYS A 93 4.55 6.57 12.61
N PHE A 94 5.56 7.05 11.92
CA PHE A 94 5.46 8.21 11.04
C PHE A 94 4.49 7.96 9.89
N LEU A 95 4.64 6.83 9.19
CA LEU A 95 3.81 6.49 8.03
C LEU A 95 2.34 6.38 8.38
N ARG A 96 1.98 5.91 9.58
CA ARG A 96 0.57 5.81 10.04
C ARG A 96 -0.16 7.16 10.04
N GLY A 97 0.58 8.25 10.17
CA GLY A 97 0.02 9.60 10.17
C GLY A 97 -0.46 10.07 8.80
N HIS A 98 -0.03 9.45 7.70
CA HIS A 98 -0.15 10.02 6.36
C HIS A 98 -1.01 9.18 5.41
N ASN A 99 -1.68 9.83 4.46
CA ASN A 99 -2.64 9.18 3.56
C ASN A 99 -1.96 8.65 2.28
N ASN A 100 -1.12 9.45 1.63
CA ASN A 100 -0.47 9.09 0.37
C ASN A 100 1.02 8.87 0.58
N LEU A 101 1.49 7.67 0.27
CA LEU A 101 2.88 7.25 0.42
C LEU A 101 3.44 6.85 -0.94
N MET A 102 4.63 7.32 -1.28
CA MET A 102 5.35 6.93 -2.48
C MET A 102 6.74 6.43 -2.12
N PHE A 103 7.03 5.19 -2.47
CA PHE A 103 8.33 4.56 -2.25
C PHE A 103 9.07 4.48 -3.58
N LEU A 104 10.29 5.01 -3.62
CA LEU A 104 11.21 4.82 -4.74
C LEU A 104 12.24 3.76 -4.36
N VAL A 105 12.28 2.68 -5.13
CA VAL A 105 13.10 1.51 -4.85
C VAL A 105 14.01 1.28 -6.05
N ASP A 106 15.31 1.33 -5.82
CA ASP A 106 16.32 0.97 -6.81
C ASP A 106 16.93 -0.38 -6.42
N MET A 107 16.68 -1.41 -7.23
CA MET A 107 17.14 -2.76 -6.94
C MET A 107 18.64 -2.95 -7.13
N SER A 108 19.29 -2.03 -7.84
CA SER A 108 20.74 -2.03 -7.97
C SER A 108 21.44 -1.40 -6.76
N ASP A 109 20.69 -0.79 -5.84
CA ASP A 109 21.22 -0.13 -4.66
C ASP A 109 21.70 -1.14 -3.61
N LYS A 110 23.02 -1.30 -3.50
CA LYS A 110 23.69 -2.20 -2.55
C LYS A 110 23.86 -1.62 -1.14
N THR A 111 23.39 -0.40 -0.88
CA THR A 111 23.48 0.19 0.47
C THR A 111 22.51 -0.47 1.44
N VAL A 112 22.73 -0.29 2.75
CA VAL A 112 21.84 -0.81 3.81
C VAL A 112 20.40 -0.37 3.59
N ILE A 113 20.19 0.89 3.21
CA ILE A 113 18.86 1.45 2.95
C ILE A 113 18.24 0.85 1.66
N GLY A 114 19.04 0.67 0.61
CA GLY A 114 18.57 0.03 -0.63
C GLY A 114 18.13 -1.42 -0.41
N ASP A 115 18.90 -2.17 0.35
CA ASP A 115 18.58 -3.54 0.76
C ASP A 115 17.31 -3.58 1.64
N MET A 116 17.19 -2.66 2.61
CA MET A 116 15.98 -2.51 3.43
C MET A 116 14.72 -2.27 2.58
N LEU A 117 14.78 -1.36 1.60
CA LEU A 117 13.65 -1.06 0.72
C LEU A 117 13.31 -2.25 -0.19
N THR A 118 14.31 -2.96 -0.72
CA THR A 118 14.11 -4.11 -1.60
C THR A 118 13.50 -5.30 -0.84
N LYS A 119 13.86 -5.49 0.43
CA LYS A 119 13.30 -6.53 1.31
C LYS A 119 11.83 -6.31 1.67
N MET A 120 11.23 -5.17 1.33
CA MET A 120 9.79 -4.94 1.50
C MET A 120 8.92 -5.78 0.54
N PHE A 121 9.54 -6.42 -0.45
CA PHE A 121 8.88 -7.21 -1.49
C PHE A 121 9.37 -8.65 -1.48
N THR A 122 8.54 -9.56 -1.99
CA THR A 122 8.99 -10.94 -2.23
C THR A 122 9.86 -10.99 -3.49
N LYS A 123 10.76 -11.98 -3.56
CA LYS A 123 11.58 -12.23 -4.75
C LYS A 123 10.72 -12.40 -6.00
N GLU A 124 9.59 -13.09 -5.87
CA GLU A 124 8.63 -13.29 -6.96
C GLU A 124 8.04 -11.96 -7.46
N THR A 125 7.62 -11.06 -6.56
CA THR A 125 7.11 -9.73 -6.93
C THR A 125 8.16 -8.93 -7.68
N LEU A 126 9.41 -9.01 -7.23
CA LEU A 126 10.53 -8.33 -7.88
C LEU A 126 10.83 -8.94 -9.25
N GLU A 127 10.95 -10.27 -9.35
CA GLU A 127 11.21 -10.97 -10.61
C GLU A 127 10.12 -10.71 -11.66
N LYS A 128 8.85 -10.72 -11.25
CA LYS A 128 7.72 -10.35 -12.11
C LYS A 128 7.75 -8.89 -12.52
N ALA A 129 8.08 -7.99 -11.59
CA ALA A 129 8.14 -6.55 -11.87
C ALA A 129 9.25 -6.21 -12.87
N ILE A 130 10.37 -6.92 -12.83
CA ILE A 130 11.55 -6.52 -13.61
C ILE A 130 11.55 -7.15 -15.00
N LYS A 131 10.86 -8.26 -15.24
CA LYS A 131 11.03 -9.11 -16.43
C LYS A 131 11.00 -8.32 -17.76
N ASP A 132 10.02 -7.42 -17.91
CA ASP A 132 9.73 -6.81 -19.21
C ASP A 132 9.95 -5.28 -19.27
N LYS A 133 10.12 -4.60 -18.12
CA LYS A 133 10.24 -3.13 -18.04
C LYS A 133 11.36 -2.68 -17.11
N PRO A 134 12.06 -1.57 -17.41
CA PRO A 134 13.12 -1.03 -16.55
C PRO A 134 12.58 -0.45 -15.23
N ILE A 135 11.32 0.00 -15.23
CA ILE A 135 10.60 0.52 -14.07
C ILE A 135 9.21 -0.11 -14.03
N VAL A 136 8.75 -0.48 -12.84
CA VAL A 136 7.37 -0.93 -12.59
C VAL A 136 6.77 -0.24 -11.38
N SER A 137 5.47 0.01 -11.46
CA SER A 137 4.65 0.55 -10.38
C SER A 137 3.80 -0.54 -9.72
N LEU A 138 3.79 -0.59 -8.40
CA LEU A 138 2.87 -1.41 -7.60
C LEU A 138 2.06 -0.50 -6.67
N THR A 139 0.79 -0.83 -6.45
CA THR A 139 -0.05 -0.08 -5.52
C THR A 139 -0.55 -0.98 -4.39
N GLN A 140 -0.71 -0.38 -3.21
CA GLN A 140 -1.24 -1.06 -2.03
C GLN A 140 -2.10 -0.09 -1.24
N LYS A 141 -3.11 -0.61 -0.54
CA LYS A 141 -3.95 0.16 0.37
C LYS A 141 -3.82 -0.35 1.79
N ASN A 142 -4.04 0.54 2.76
CA ASN A 142 -4.20 0.20 4.18
C ASN A 142 -3.06 -0.65 4.79
N LYS A 143 -1.81 -0.41 4.41
CA LYS A 143 -0.67 -1.19 4.94
C LYS A 143 -0.30 -0.78 6.37
N TYR A 144 -0.30 0.52 6.67
CA TYR A 144 0.11 1.04 7.98
C TYR A 144 -1.07 1.65 8.75
N ALA A 145 -2.01 2.26 8.05
CA ALA A 145 -3.21 2.91 8.61
C ALA A 145 -4.40 2.81 7.64
N ASN A 146 -5.63 2.92 8.14
CA ASN A 146 -6.84 2.93 7.31
C ASN A 146 -6.96 4.23 6.51
N GLY A 147 -7.34 4.13 5.23
CA GLY A 147 -7.41 5.27 4.31
C GLY A 147 -6.11 5.56 3.56
N GLN A 148 -5.12 4.67 3.67
CA GLN A 148 -3.83 4.85 3.01
C GLN A 148 -3.81 4.34 1.57
N HIS A 149 -3.14 5.12 0.73
CA HIS A 149 -2.77 4.78 -0.64
C HIS A 149 -1.25 4.79 -0.77
N ILE A 150 -0.68 3.67 -1.20
CA ILE A 150 0.76 3.48 -1.32
C ILE A 150 1.11 3.15 -2.77
N LEU A 151 2.04 3.90 -3.33
CA LEU A 151 2.65 3.65 -4.63
C LEU A 151 4.11 3.25 -4.43
N TYR A 152 4.52 2.09 -4.92
CA TYR A 152 5.92 1.70 -5.03
C TYR A 152 6.35 1.84 -6.48
N LEU A 153 7.35 2.68 -6.77
CA LEU A 153 8.06 2.66 -8.04
C LEU A 153 9.36 1.92 -7.86
N ILE A 154 9.50 0.81 -8.58
CA ILE A 154 10.62 -0.10 -8.49
C ILE A 154 11.39 -0.03 -9.80
N ALA A 155 12.65 0.39 -9.73
CA ALA A 155 13.58 0.41 -10.85
C ALA A 155 14.55 -0.76 -10.77
N ARG A 156 14.80 -1.43 -11.89
CA ARG A 156 15.84 -2.47 -12.01
C ARG A 156 17.22 -1.91 -11.68
N ASN A 157 17.51 -0.75 -12.27
CA ASN A 157 18.74 0.00 -12.09
C ASN A 157 18.43 1.46 -12.43
N TYR A 158 18.54 2.34 -11.45
CA TYR A 158 18.29 3.76 -11.63
C TYR A 158 19.14 4.38 -12.76
N GLY A 159 20.44 4.06 -12.84
CA GLY A 159 21.35 4.63 -13.85
C GLY A 159 21.00 4.25 -15.30
N ASN A 160 20.24 3.17 -15.51
CA ASN A 160 19.71 2.81 -16.82
C ASN A 160 18.31 3.37 -17.08
N ALA A 161 17.54 3.67 -16.03
CA ALA A 161 16.16 4.11 -16.12
C ALA A 161 16.00 5.56 -16.60
N THR A 162 17.06 6.38 -16.52
CA THR A 162 17.04 7.80 -16.94
C THR A 162 17.60 8.05 -18.34
N ARG A 163 17.87 7.00 -19.12
CA ARG A 163 18.48 7.09 -20.47
C ARG A 163 17.45 7.02 -21.62
N HIS A 164 16.20 7.37 -21.36
CA HIS A 164 15.13 7.38 -22.35
C HIS A 164 14.54 8.77 -22.50
#